data_AF-A0AAY4D1N7-F1
#
_entry.id   AF-A0AAY4D1N7-F1
#
_cell.length_a   1.000
_cell.length_b   1.000
_cell.length_c   1.000
_cell.angle_alpha   90.00
_cell.angle_beta   90.00
_cell.angle_gamma   90.00
#
_symmetry.space_group_name_H-M   'P 1'
#
loop_
_entity.id
_entity.type
_entity.pdbx_description
1 polymer ?
#
loop_
_entity_poly.entity_id
_entity_poly.type
_entity_poly.pdbx_seq_one_letter_code
_entity_poly.pdbx_strand_id
1 'polypeptide(L)'
;MAVFPLLLQEACGPGPGTLGFSSSMEDGPERPPGSAAPRELTQNPLKKIWMPCKNGLPEKHIFQRKVCMTNCPTVIVTVGLPARGKTYISKKLTRYLNWIGVPTREFNVGQYRRECVKIYKNFEFFRPDNEEGLKIRKQCASAALNDVQQYLTKEGGQVAVFDATNTTRERRDIIVQFAEQNGFKVFFVELVCEDPDVIAENIVQVKLGSPDYTHCNSDEAVEDFMKRIKCYENSYQTLDEVLDRELSYIKIIDVGSRYLVNRVLDHVQSRIVYYLMNIHITPRSIYLCRHGESELNLKGRIGGDSGLSSRGKEFAKCLRCFIEEQNISDLKVWTSQMKRTIQTAESLHVPYEQWKALNEIDAGVCEEMMYEEIQEHYPLEFALRDQDKYRYRYPKGESYEDLVQRLEPVIMELERQENVLVICHQAVMRCLLAYFLDKSAGLHHSLELHEVLVIYMFSGFLKRTVCTMQPQMLHNRPWVCLN
;
A
#
# COMPACT_ATOMS: atom_id res chain seq x y z
N MET A 1 4.01 31.93 -32.06
CA MET A 1 4.77 33.20 -32.19
C MET A 1 5.42 33.47 -30.84
N ALA A 2 6.72 33.60 -30.62
CA ALA A 2 7.95 33.53 -31.43
C ALA A 2 9.06 33.15 -30.41
N VAL A 3 9.70 31.99 -30.53
CA VAL A 3 11.10 31.79 -30.96
C VAL A 3 11.95 33.08 -31.06
N PHE A 4 13.00 33.16 -30.24
CA PHE A 4 14.15 34.07 -30.42
C PHE A 4 15.43 33.22 -30.57
N PRO A 5 16.25 33.43 -31.62
CA PRO A 5 17.47 32.68 -31.87
C PRO A 5 18.74 33.39 -31.36
N LEU A 6 19.74 32.59 -30.99
CA LEU A 6 21.10 33.01 -30.68
C LEU A 6 21.96 33.05 -31.95
N LEU A 7 22.66 34.17 -32.12
CA LEU A 7 23.62 34.47 -33.19
C LEU A 7 24.93 33.71 -33.01
N LEU A 8 25.40 33.14 -34.12
CA LEU A 8 26.78 32.72 -34.39
C LEU A 8 27.62 33.95 -34.77
N GLN A 9 28.87 34.00 -34.30
CA GLN A 9 29.92 34.70 -35.03
C GLN A 9 31.28 34.00 -34.83
N GLU A 10 31.87 33.66 -35.98
CA GLU A 10 33.17 33.02 -36.21
C GLU A 10 34.34 34.00 -36.01
N ALA A 11 35.58 33.49 -35.85
CA ALA A 11 36.68 33.75 -36.80
C ALA A 11 38.04 33.10 -36.40
N CYS A 12 38.61 32.36 -37.38
CA CYS A 12 40.02 32.11 -37.81
C CYS A 12 41.20 32.28 -36.81
N GLY A 13 42.18 31.38 -36.62
CA GLY A 13 43.12 30.69 -37.57
C GLY A 13 44.54 31.36 -37.50
N PRO A 14 45.72 30.82 -37.93
CA PRO A 14 46.18 29.46 -38.34
C PRO A 14 47.52 28.97 -37.63
N GLY A 15 48.05 27.77 -37.98
CA GLY A 15 49.29 27.11 -37.44
C GLY A 15 50.64 27.65 -37.98
N PRO A 16 51.78 26.89 -38.09
CA PRO A 16 52.14 25.49 -37.75
C PRO A 16 53.54 25.27 -37.06
N GLY A 17 53.97 24.01 -36.77
CA GLY A 17 55.40 23.59 -36.87
C GLY A 17 56.15 22.90 -35.69
N THR A 18 56.38 21.57 -35.82
CA THR A 18 57.61 20.74 -35.58
C THR A 18 58.37 20.62 -34.22
N LEU A 19 58.42 19.35 -33.74
CA LEU A 19 59.54 18.48 -33.26
C LEU A 19 60.63 18.98 -32.26
N GLY A 20 60.86 18.22 -31.18
CA GLY A 20 62.13 18.20 -30.43
C GLY A 20 62.11 17.47 -29.08
N PHE A 21 63.08 16.59 -28.85
CA PHE A 21 63.29 15.69 -27.70
C PHE A 21 63.72 16.36 -26.38
N SER A 22 63.49 15.64 -25.28
CA SER A 22 64.44 15.32 -24.18
C SER A 22 64.05 15.75 -22.76
N SER A 23 64.51 14.89 -21.85
CA SER A 23 64.20 14.74 -20.43
C SER A 23 64.76 15.83 -19.51
N SER A 24 63.96 16.25 -18.55
CA SER A 24 64.45 16.64 -17.23
C SER A 24 63.34 16.57 -16.19
N MET A 25 63.65 15.93 -15.06
CA MET A 25 62.86 15.95 -13.84
C MET A 25 62.68 17.40 -13.40
N GLU A 26 61.45 17.88 -13.29
CA GLU A 26 61.11 19.06 -12.50
C GLU A 26 59.85 18.76 -11.68
N ASP A 27 59.95 19.10 -10.40
CA ASP A 27 58.92 18.99 -9.38
C ASP A 27 57.57 19.54 -9.87
N GLY A 28 56.53 18.72 -9.77
CA GLY A 28 55.16 19.15 -10.05
C GLY A 28 54.66 20.14 -8.99
N PRO A 29 53.88 21.17 -9.36
CA PRO A 29 53.46 22.21 -8.44
C PRO A 29 52.45 21.67 -7.42
N GLU A 30 52.58 22.12 -6.18
CA GLU A 30 51.61 21.92 -5.10
C GLU A 30 50.19 22.25 -5.59
N ARG A 31 49.26 21.28 -5.48
CA ARG A 31 47.85 21.50 -5.80
C ARG A 31 47.22 22.49 -4.80
N PRO A 32 46.40 23.44 -5.26
CA PRO A 32 45.70 24.36 -4.36
C PRO A 32 44.71 23.59 -3.46
N PRO A 33 44.51 24.00 -2.19
CA PRO A 33 43.59 23.35 -1.27
C PRO A 33 42.16 23.64 -1.72
N GLY A 34 41.58 22.73 -2.50
CA GLY A 34 40.20 22.88 -2.98
C GLY A 34 39.76 21.97 -4.13
N SER A 35 40.67 21.25 -4.82
CA SER A 35 40.25 20.30 -5.84
C SER A 35 39.77 18.99 -5.20
N ALA A 36 38.50 18.88 -4.84
CA ALA A 36 37.91 17.59 -4.57
C ALA A 36 38.07 16.73 -5.84
N ALA A 37 38.75 15.59 -5.72
CA ALA A 37 38.85 14.64 -6.83
C ALA A 37 37.43 14.30 -7.34
N PRO A 38 37.22 14.12 -8.66
CA PRO A 38 35.91 13.74 -9.19
C PRO A 38 35.41 12.50 -8.45
N ARG A 39 34.20 12.58 -7.89
CA ARG A 39 33.61 11.48 -7.13
C ARG A 39 33.33 10.32 -8.07
N GLU A 40 34.02 9.21 -7.85
CA GLU A 40 33.78 7.96 -8.56
C GLU A 40 32.46 7.35 -8.07
N LEU A 41 31.67 6.80 -8.98
CA LEU A 41 30.40 6.14 -8.68
C LEU A 41 30.47 4.67 -9.11
N THR A 42 29.88 3.81 -8.30
CA THR A 42 29.60 2.42 -8.65
C THR A 42 28.10 2.17 -8.59
N GLN A 43 27.61 1.20 -9.36
CA GLN A 43 26.20 0.86 -9.37
C GLN A 43 25.95 -0.34 -8.46
N ASN A 44 24.95 -0.24 -7.58
CA ASN A 44 24.48 -1.38 -6.79
C ASN A 44 24.00 -2.50 -7.74
N PRO A 45 24.54 -3.72 -7.66
CA PRO A 45 24.20 -4.79 -8.60
C PRO A 45 22.76 -5.25 -8.49
N LEU A 46 22.12 -5.18 -7.31
CA LEU A 46 20.73 -5.60 -7.11
C LEU A 46 19.74 -4.53 -7.57
N LYS A 47 19.85 -3.31 -7.01
CA LYS A 47 18.91 -2.21 -7.22
C LYS A 47 19.22 -1.33 -8.42
N LYS A 48 20.41 -1.48 -9.02
CA LYS A 48 20.90 -0.63 -10.11
C LYS A 48 20.95 0.88 -9.75
N ILE A 49 21.18 1.19 -8.48
CA ILE A 49 21.32 2.58 -7.96
C ILE A 49 22.79 2.98 -7.96
N TRP A 50 23.10 4.17 -8.49
CA TRP A 50 24.45 4.75 -8.44
C TRP A 50 24.79 5.24 -7.03
N MET A 51 25.93 4.82 -6.51
CA MET A 51 26.42 5.13 -5.17
C MET A 51 27.87 5.60 -5.24
N PRO A 52 28.31 6.53 -4.38
CA PRO A 52 29.72 6.90 -4.27
C PRO A 52 30.60 5.68 -3.95
N CYS A 53 31.77 5.60 -4.58
CA CYS A 53 32.78 4.60 -4.27
C CYS A 53 34.15 5.22 -4.00
N LYS A 54 34.96 4.47 -3.25
CA LYS A 54 36.40 4.70 -3.11
C LYS A 54 37.11 3.37 -3.35
N ASN A 55 38.10 3.36 -4.24
CA ASN A 55 38.87 2.16 -4.60
C ASN A 55 37.98 1.00 -5.08
N GLY A 56 36.96 1.29 -5.88
CA GLY A 56 36.04 0.28 -6.44
C GLY A 56 35.03 -0.32 -5.44
N LEU A 57 35.06 0.07 -4.17
CA LEU A 57 34.10 -0.39 -3.16
C LEU A 57 33.11 0.74 -2.80
N PRO A 58 31.82 0.43 -2.55
CA PRO A 58 30.86 1.41 -2.08
C PRO A 58 31.42 2.11 -0.84
N GLU A 59 31.41 3.46 -0.83
CA GLU A 59 31.78 4.19 0.37
C GLU A 59 30.78 3.80 1.47
N LYS A 60 31.27 3.10 2.51
CA LYS A 60 30.50 2.93 3.73
C LYS A 60 30.35 4.33 4.32
N HIS A 61 29.16 4.91 4.24
CA HIS A 61 28.80 6.04 5.10
C HIS A 61 28.81 5.54 6.56
N ILE A 62 29.99 5.44 7.15
CA ILE A 62 30.17 5.37 8.60
C ILE A 62 29.82 6.76 9.09
N PHE A 63 28.53 7.00 9.32
CA PHE A 63 28.03 7.84 10.39
C PHE A 63 26.53 7.61 10.46
N GLN A 64 26.10 6.97 11.56
CA GLN A 64 24.80 7.24 12.16
C GLN A 64 24.68 8.77 12.30
N ARG A 65 24.17 9.45 11.28
CA ARG A 65 23.75 10.84 11.46
C ARG A 65 22.62 10.78 12.47
N LYS A 66 22.85 11.42 13.63
CA LYS A 66 21.83 11.75 14.64
C LYS A 66 20.52 12.06 13.93
N VAL A 67 19.45 11.40 14.41
CA VAL A 67 18.05 11.57 14.02
C VAL A 67 17.81 12.95 13.40
N CYS A 68 17.69 12.98 12.07
CA CYS A 68 17.22 14.19 11.41
C CYS A 68 15.76 14.35 11.81
N MET A 69 15.41 15.44 12.51
CA MET A 69 14.04 15.69 12.98
C MET A 69 13.00 15.78 11.83
N THR A 70 13.42 15.76 10.57
CA THR A 70 12.52 15.70 9.42
C THR A 70 11.79 14.36 9.30
N ASN A 71 12.37 13.25 9.78
CA ASN A 71 11.83 11.89 9.64
C ASN A 71 11.46 11.25 10.99
N CYS A 72 10.95 12.03 11.95
CA CYS A 72 10.45 11.47 13.20
C CYS A 72 9.30 10.48 12.95
N PRO A 73 9.28 9.31 13.63
CA PRO A 73 8.16 8.39 13.57
C PRO A 73 6.83 9.05 13.97
N THR A 74 5.72 8.51 13.45
CA THR A 74 4.37 9.06 13.70
C THR A 74 3.50 8.07 14.45
N VAL A 75 2.82 8.54 15.50
CA VAL A 75 1.74 7.82 16.18
C VAL A 75 0.41 8.34 15.64
N ILE A 76 -0.32 7.47 14.92
CA ILE A 76 -1.68 7.73 14.49
C ILE A 76 -2.61 7.32 15.63
N VAL A 77 -3.48 8.23 16.08
CA VAL A 77 -4.37 8.00 17.22
C VAL A 77 -5.82 8.01 16.73
N THR A 78 -6.50 6.87 16.79
CA THR A 78 -7.92 6.84 16.42
C THR A 78 -8.77 7.45 17.53
N VAL A 79 -9.81 8.20 17.16
CA VAL A 79 -10.74 8.85 18.10
C VAL A 79 -12.17 8.56 17.67
N GLY A 80 -13.05 8.27 18.63
CA GLY A 80 -14.49 8.17 18.40
C GLY A 80 -15.17 7.04 19.16
N LEU A 81 -16.49 7.05 19.14
CA LEU A 81 -17.34 6.06 19.83
C LEU A 81 -17.15 4.63 19.26
N PRO A 82 -17.48 3.58 20.03
CA PRO A 82 -17.50 2.21 19.51
C PRO A 82 -18.41 2.06 18.27
N ALA A 83 -18.14 1.07 17.41
CA ALA A 83 -18.85 0.82 16.15
C ALA A 83 -18.86 2.00 15.14
N ARG A 84 -17.79 2.81 15.12
CA ARG A 84 -17.58 3.90 14.14
C ARG A 84 -16.50 3.60 13.08
N GLY A 85 -16.17 2.32 12.87
CA GLY A 85 -15.19 1.92 11.84
C GLY A 85 -13.70 2.15 12.18
N LYS A 86 -13.33 2.54 13.41
CA LYS A 86 -11.92 2.78 13.80
C LYS A 86 -10.98 1.63 13.43
N THR A 87 -11.27 0.42 13.91
CA THR A 87 -10.45 -0.77 13.62
C THR A 87 -10.39 -1.10 12.13
N TYR A 88 -11.46 -0.83 11.37
CA TYR A 88 -11.46 -1.01 9.92
C TYR A 88 -10.45 -0.06 9.26
N ILE A 89 -10.52 1.22 9.61
CA ILE A 89 -9.60 2.24 9.13
C ILE A 89 -8.17 1.94 9.55
N SER A 90 -7.94 1.56 10.81
CA SER A 90 -6.61 1.21 11.32
C SER A 90 -5.96 0.09 10.50
N LYS A 91 -6.72 -0.97 10.21
CA LYS A 91 -6.24 -2.11 9.41
C LYS A 91 -5.97 -1.72 7.95
N LYS A 92 -6.93 -1.04 7.29
CA LYS A 92 -6.77 -0.59 5.90
C LYS A 92 -5.58 0.35 5.76
N LEU A 93 -5.45 1.32 6.66
CA LEU A 93 -4.36 2.29 6.65
C LEU A 93 -3.00 1.62 6.90
N THR A 94 -2.93 0.70 7.86
CA THR A 94 -1.72 -0.09 8.14
C THR A 94 -1.30 -0.90 6.92
N ARG A 95 -2.26 -1.56 6.25
CA ARG A 95 -2.02 -2.34 5.02
C ARG A 95 -1.52 -1.47 3.89
N TYR A 96 -2.17 -0.33 3.65
CA TYR A 96 -1.76 0.64 2.63
C TYR A 96 -0.34 1.17 2.85
N LEU A 97 -0.05 1.65 4.07
CA LEU A 97 1.26 2.20 4.40
C LEU A 97 2.37 1.16 4.29
N ASN A 98 2.14 -0.07 4.74
CA ASN A 98 3.11 -1.16 4.54
C ASN A 98 3.31 -1.49 3.06
N TRP A 99 2.23 -1.53 2.27
CA TRP A 99 2.31 -1.85 0.85
C TRP A 99 3.15 -0.83 0.09
N ILE A 100 3.01 0.47 0.35
CA ILE A 100 3.87 1.52 -0.25
C ILE A 100 5.27 1.62 0.36
N GLY A 101 5.64 0.73 1.30
CA GLY A 101 6.97 0.65 1.89
C GLY A 101 7.21 1.49 3.14
N VAL A 102 6.15 1.94 3.83
CA VAL A 102 6.23 2.63 5.13
C VAL A 102 5.92 1.63 6.27
N PRO A 103 6.93 1.17 7.03
CA PRO A 103 6.73 0.19 8.09
C PRO A 103 5.73 0.68 9.13
N THR A 104 4.58 0.01 9.18
CA THR A 104 3.44 0.40 10.00
C THR A 104 2.90 -0.77 10.81
N ARG A 105 2.51 -0.54 12.07
CA ARG A 105 1.89 -1.55 12.93
C ARG A 105 0.68 -1.01 13.68
N GLU A 106 -0.38 -1.80 13.76
CA GLU A 106 -1.56 -1.52 14.58
C GLU A 106 -1.36 -2.01 16.03
N PHE A 107 -1.77 -1.19 16.99
CA PHE A 107 -1.81 -1.47 18.42
C PHE A 107 -3.25 -1.32 18.93
N ASN A 108 -3.99 -2.42 18.93
CA ASN A 108 -5.40 -2.43 19.30
C ASN A 108 -5.57 -2.58 20.81
N VAL A 109 -5.89 -1.50 21.52
CA VAL A 109 -6.03 -1.52 23.01
C VAL A 109 -7.14 -2.51 23.45
N GLY A 110 -8.12 -2.77 22.59
CA GLY A 110 -9.14 -3.79 22.83
C GLY A 110 -8.57 -5.21 22.94
N GLN A 111 -7.49 -5.52 22.21
CA GLN A 111 -6.78 -6.80 22.29
C GLN A 111 -6.02 -6.94 23.60
N TYR A 112 -5.23 -5.94 23.99
CA TYR A 112 -4.56 -5.89 25.30
C TYR A 112 -5.55 -6.11 26.45
N ARG A 113 -6.73 -5.49 26.37
CA ARG A 113 -7.80 -5.70 27.36
C ARG A 113 -8.31 -7.14 27.40
N ARG A 114 -8.49 -7.80 26.25
CA ARG A 114 -8.94 -9.21 26.21
C ARG A 114 -7.88 -10.17 26.74
N GLU A 115 -6.61 -9.86 26.56
CA GLU A 115 -5.50 -10.65 27.12
C GLU A 115 -5.41 -10.49 28.64
N CYS A 116 -5.64 -9.27 29.18
CA CYS A 116 -5.70 -9.03 30.62
C CYS A 116 -6.98 -9.59 31.27
N VAL A 117 -8.13 -9.40 30.62
CA VAL A 117 -9.46 -9.78 31.11
C VAL A 117 -9.99 -10.89 30.19
N LYS A 118 -9.63 -12.14 30.53
CA LYS A 118 -9.88 -13.33 29.69
C LYS A 118 -11.35 -13.56 29.34
N ILE A 119 -12.28 -13.11 30.19
CA ILE A 119 -13.71 -13.30 29.99
C ILE A 119 -14.40 -11.92 30.07
N TYR A 120 -15.02 -11.52 28.97
CA TYR A 120 -15.92 -10.39 28.95
C TYR A 120 -17.28 -10.81 29.53
N LYS A 121 -17.83 -10.03 30.45
CA LYS A 121 -19.15 -10.29 31.05
C LYS A 121 -20.23 -9.45 30.38
N ASN A 122 -20.13 -8.12 30.53
CA ASN A 122 -21.13 -7.18 30.07
C ASN A 122 -20.55 -5.74 30.01
N PHE A 123 -21.39 -4.80 29.58
CA PHE A 123 -21.07 -3.38 29.43
C PHE A 123 -20.67 -2.68 30.74
N GLU A 124 -20.97 -3.25 31.91
CA GLU A 124 -20.68 -2.62 33.22
C GLU A 124 -19.17 -2.41 33.44
N PHE A 125 -18.34 -3.23 32.79
CA PHE A 125 -16.89 -3.02 32.74
C PHE A 125 -16.49 -1.66 32.16
N PHE A 126 -17.31 -1.08 31.28
CA PHE A 126 -17.02 0.17 30.58
C PHE A 126 -17.63 1.40 31.24
N ARG A 127 -18.43 1.23 32.29
CA ARG A 127 -19.05 2.37 32.97
C ARG A 127 -17.98 3.32 33.54
N PRO A 128 -18.25 4.64 33.57
CA PRO A 128 -17.30 5.63 34.08
C PRO A 128 -17.10 5.53 35.60
N ASP A 129 -18.10 5.03 36.35
CA ASP A 129 -18.06 4.81 37.81
C ASP A 129 -17.38 3.49 38.21
N ASN A 130 -17.02 2.64 37.25
CA ASN A 130 -16.27 1.42 37.51
C ASN A 130 -14.77 1.71 37.63
N GLU A 131 -14.30 1.99 38.85
CA GLU A 131 -12.89 2.31 39.14
C GLU A 131 -11.92 1.20 38.74
N GLU A 132 -12.28 -0.06 39.01
CA GLU A 132 -11.46 -1.23 38.65
C GLU A 132 -11.34 -1.37 37.13
N GLY A 133 -12.46 -1.31 36.42
CA GLY A 133 -12.51 -1.35 34.96
C GLY A 133 -11.76 -0.18 34.32
N LEU A 134 -11.84 1.03 34.90
CA LEU A 134 -11.06 2.19 34.47
C LEU A 134 -9.56 1.97 34.68
N LYS A 135 -9.14 1.45 35.84
CA LYS A 135 -7.73 1.15 36.16
C LYS A 135 -7.15 0.14 35.18
N ILE A 136 -7.87 -0.96 34.92
CA ILE A 136 -7.46 -1.98 33.95
C ILE A 136 -7.33 -1.37 32.55
N ARG A 137 -8.32 -0.61 32.08
CA ARG A 137 -8.25 0.06 30.77
C ARG A 137 -7.10 1.06 30.66
N LYS A 138 -6.77 1.78 31.73
CA LYS A 138 -5.58 2.65 31.78
C LYS A 138 -4.29 1.82 31.68
N GLN A 139 -4.19 0.69 32.38
CA GLN A 139 -3.04 -0.23 32.29
C GLN A 139 -2.88 -0.83 30.89
N CYS A 140 -3.94 -1.31 30.25
CA CYS A 140 -3.87 -1.86 28.89
C CYS A 140 -3.38 -0.83 27.86
N ALA A 141 -3.84 0.42 27.98
CA ALA A 141 -3.37 1.48 27.10
C ALA A 141 -1.90 1.84 27.34
N SER A 142 -1.44 1.84 28.60
CA SER A 142 -0.03 2.04 28.94
C SER A 142 0.85 0.92 28.38
N ALA A 143 0.42 -0.34 28.50
CA ALA A 143 1.11 -1.47 27.89
C ALA A 143 1.21 -1.34 26.37
N ALA A 144 0.12 -0.95 25.69
CA ALA A 144 0.13 -0.70 24.27
C ALA A 144 1.07 0.47 23.87
N LEU A 145 1.14 1.56 24.65
CA LEU A 145 2.07 2.66 24.40
C LEU A 145 3.54 2.24 24.59
N ASN A 146 3.84 1.36 25.55
CA ASN A 146 5.19 0.81 25.70
C ASN A 146 5.60 -0.01 24.46
N ASP A 147 4.69 -0.80 23.91
CA ASP A 147 4.95 -1.56 22.69
C ASP A 147 5.08 -0.64 21.46
N VAL A 148 4.31 0.46 21.39
CA VAL A 148 4.50 1.53 20.40
C VAL A 148 5.90 2.11 20.48
N GLN A 149 6.37 2.46 21.70
CA GLN A 149 7.71 2.99 21.90
C GLN A 149 8.77 1.99 21.41
N GLN A 150 8.65 0.72 21.81
CA GLN A 150 9.57 -0.33 21.39
C GLN A 150 9.62 -0.47 19.87
N TYR A 151 8.45 -0.53 19.22
CA TYR A 151 8.36 -0.68 17.78
C TYR A 151 9.01 0.48 17.02
N LEU A 152 8.70 1.72 17.40
CA LEU A 152 9.20 2.92 16.71
C LEU A 152 10.68 3.22 17.00
N THR A 153 11.22 2.76 18.14
CA THR A 153 12.62 3.07 18.53
C THR A 153 13.59 1.94 18.28
N LYS A 154 13.16 0.67 18.40
CA LYS A 154 14.05 -0.50 18.36
C LYS A 154 13.81 -1.43 17.18
N GLU A 155 12.58 -1.50 16.67
CA GLU A 155 12.20 -2.47 15.62
C GLU A 155 12.21 -1.86 14.20
N GLY A 156 12.55 -0.58 14.07
CA GLY A 156 12.62 0.12 12.78
C GLY A 156 11.26 0.55 12.24
N GLY A 157 10.22 0.57 13.07
CA GLY A 157 8.89 1.09 12.72
C GLY A 157 8.90 2.58 12.42
N GLN A 158 8.10 3.01 11.45
CA GLN A 158 7.94 4.44 11.10
C GLN A 158 6.59 5.01 11.53
N VAL A 159 5.53 4.18 11.49
CA VAL A 159 4.18 4.60 11.89
C VAL A 159 3.56 3.59 12.84
N ALA A 160 2.99 4.05 13.94
CA ALA A 160 2.22 3.21 14.87
C ALA A 160 0.77 3.68 14.88
N VAL A 161 -0.18 2.77 14.62
CA VAL A 161 -1.62 3.07 14.70
C VAL A 161 -2.15 2.63 16.06
N PHE A 162 -2.37 3.57 16.95
CA PHE A 162 -2.92 3.34 18.28
C PHE A 162 -4.46 3.30 18.22
N ASP A 163 -5.02 2.09 18.07
CA ASP A 163 -6.46 1.88 17.93
C ASP A 163 -7.17 1.78 19.28
N ALA A 164 -7.86 2.84 19.67
CA ALA A 164 -8.72 2.91 20.86
C ALA A 164 -9.83 3.95 20.69
N THR A 165 -10.69 4.14 21.70
CA THR A 165 -11.75 5.16 21.64
C THR A 165 -11.21 6.58 21.78
N ASN A 166 -10.24 6.80 22.67
CA ASN A 166 -9.58 8.09 22.93
C ASN A 166 -10.53 9.30 22.97
N THR A 167 -11.72 9.09 23.55
CA THR A 167 -12.86 10.01 23.50
C THR A 167 -12.72 11.21 24.43
N THR A 168 -11.79 11.21 25.40
CA THR A 168 -11.58 12.32 26.34
C THR A 168 -10.31 13.10 26.01
N ARG A 169 -10.30 14.41 26.28
CA ARG A 169 -9.09 15.25 26.12
C ARG A 169 -7.95 14.81 27.03
N GLU A 170 -8.24 14.53 28.31
CA GLU A 170 -7.24 14.00 29.26
C GLU A 170 -6.48 12.80 28.68
N ARG A 171 -7.18 11.87 28.02
CA ARG A 171 -6.54 10.71 27.40
C ARG A 171 -5.64 11.11 26.23
N ARG A 172 -6.10 12.03 25.38
CA ARG A 172 -5.33 12.52 24.22
C ARG A 172 -4.10 13.29 24.67
N ASP A 173 -4.21 14.12 25.70
CA ASP A 173 -3.09 14.88 26.28
C ASP A 173 -1.99 13.94 26.81
N ILE A 174 -2.37 12.84 27.48
CA ILE A 174 -1.41 11.81 27.92
C ILE A 174 -0.66 11.20 26.72
N ILE A 175 -1.36 10.94 25.61
CA ILE A 175 -0.74 10.37 24.40
C ILE A 175 0.18 11.38 23.72
N VAL A 176 -0.21 12.67 23.68
CA VAL A 176 0.62 13.76 23.16
C VAL A 176 1.90 13.90 24.00
N GLN A 177 1.78 13.95 25.33
CA GLN A 177 2.94 14.01 26.22
C GLN A 177 3.86 12.81 26.06
N PHE A 178 3.30 11.60 25.93
CA PHE A 178 4.09 10.40 25.62
C PHE A 178 4.85 10.53 24.30
N ALA A 179 4.21 11.04 23.24
CA ALA A 179 4.84 11.22 21.95
C ALA A 179 5.95 12.29 22.00
N GLU A 180 5.71 13.42 22.65
CA GLU A 180 6.68 14.49 22.84
C GLU A 180 7.93 14.01 23.58
N GLN A 181 7.76 13.27 24.68
CA GLN A 181 8.86 12.70 25.46
C GLN A 181 9.74 11.73 24.66
N ASN A 182 9.18 11.10 23.62
CA ASN A 182 9.87 10.14 22.77
C ASN A 182 10.30 10.71 21.41
N GLY A 183 9.99 11.98 21.12
CA GLY A 183 10.29 12.61 19.83
C GLY A 183 9.47 12.07 18.66
N PHE A 184 8.24 11.60 18.93
CA PHE A 184 7.29 11.15 17.91
C PHE A 184 6.33 12.27 17.52
N LYS A 185 5.87 12.25 16.27
CA LYS A 185 4.75 13.07 15.80
C LYS A 185 3.43 12.40 16.16
N VAL A 186 2.37 13.19 16.33
CA VAL A 186 1.01 12.68 16.55
C VAL A 186 0.09 13.14 15.42
N PHE A 187 -0.75 12.22 14.92
CA PHE A 187 -1.79 12.53 13.95
C PHE A 187 -3.10 11.86 14.38
N PHE A 188 -4.14 12.64 14.68
CA PHE A 188 -5.41 12.08 15.10
C PHE A 188 -6.32 11.77 13.91
N VAL A 189 -7.01 10.62 13.96
CA VAL A 189 -8.05 10.23 13.01
C VAL A 189 -9.34 10.03 13.77
N GLU A 190 -10.22 11.04 13.75
CA GLU A 190 -11.51 10.99 14.40
C GLU A 190 -12.59 10.51 13.44
N LEU A 191 -13.38 9.53 13.88
CA LEU A 191 -14.51 8.97 13.13
C LEU A 191 -15.81 9.30 13.86
N VAL A 192 -16.60 10.16 13.24
CA VAL A 192 -17.93 10.57 13.71
C VAL A 192 -18.97 10.04 12.75
N CYS A 193 -19.98 9.35 13.27
CA CYS A 193 -21.14 8.93 12.50
C CYS A 193 -22.33 8.92 13.45
N GLU A 194 -23.41 9.57 13.03
CA GLU A 194 -24.66 9.65 13.81
C GLU A 194 -25.79 8.82 13.17
N ASP A 195 -25.57 8.31 11.96
CA ASP A 195 -26.51 7.45 11.22
C ASP A 195 -26.77 6.11 11.95
N PRO A 196 -28.00 5.87 12.46
CA PRO A 196 -28.34 4.65 13.18
C PRO A 196 -28.19 3.37 12.35
N ASP A 197 -28.44 3.42 11.04
CA ASP A 197 -28.42 2.25 10.16
C ASP A 197 -26.97 1.79 9.94
N VAL A 198 -26.07 2.73 9.69
CA VAL A 198 -24.62 2.46 9.60
C VAL A 198 -24.08 1.90 10.91
N ILE A 199 -24.55 2.42 12.05
CA ILE A 199 -24.12 1.94 13.37
C ILE A 199 -24.60 0.51 13.59
N ALA A 200 -25.86 0.22 13.30
CA ALA A 200 -26.44 -1.11 13.43
C ALA A 200 -25.71 -2.12 12.55
N GLU A 201 -25.45 -1.78 11.27
CA GLU A 201 -24.71 -2.63 10.34
C GLU A 201 -23.29 -2.93 10.85
N ASN A 202 -22.57 -1.91 11.35
CA ASN A 202 -21.23 -2.07 11.92
C ASN A 202 -21.21 -2.98 13.16
N ILE A 203 -22.25 -2.93 14.00
CA ILE A 203 -22.39 -3.81 15.17
C ILE A 203 -22.56 -5.25 14.70
N VAL A 204 -23.51 -5.48 13.79
CA VAL A 204 -23.81 -6.82 13.27
C VAL A 204 -22.60 -7.44 12.57
N GLN A 205 -21.97 -6.70 11.66
CA GLN A 205 -20.90 -7.24 10.80
C GLN A 205 -19.58 -7.48 11.54
N VAL A 206 -19.18 -6.57 12.45
CA VAL A 206 -17.83 -6.59 13.03
C VAL A 206 -17.83 -7.02 14.50
N LYS A 207 -18.93 -6.79 15.23
CA LYS A 207 -18.93 -6.96 16.69
C LYS A 207 -19.58 -8.25 17.15
N LEU A 208 -20.51 -8.81 16.38
CA LEU A 208 -21.03 -10.16 16.66
C LEU A 208 -19.96 -11.25 16.45
N GLY A 209 -19.04 -11.05 15.51
CA GLY A 209 -17.86 -11.92 15.34
C GLY A 209 -16.72 -11.67 16.34
N SER A 210 -16.89 -10.76 17.30
CA SER A 210 -15.86 -10.43 18.29
C SER A 210 -15.69 -11.55 19.32
N PRO A 211 -14.46 -11.84 19.79
CA PRO A 211 -14.23 -12.75 20.90
C PRO A 211 -14.97 -12.37 22.20
N ASP A 212 -15.40 -11.11 22.31
CA ASP A 212 -16.17 -10.63 23.48
C ASP A 212 -17.58 -11.27 23.55
N TYR A 213 -18.16 -11.70 22.43
CA TYR A 213 -19.56 -12.13 22.34
C TYR A 213 -19.74 -13.59 21.91
N THR A 214 -18.70 -14.41 22.00
CA THR A 214 -18.73 -15.83 21.55
C THR A 214 -19.78 -16.69 22.25
N HIS A 215 -20.23 -16.29 23.44
CA HIS A 215 -21.19 -17.03 24.27
C HIS A 215 -22.55 -16.33 24.37
N CYS A 216 -22.76 -15.25 23.62
CA CYS A 216 -24.01 -14.49 23.62
C CYS A 216 -24.77 -14.73 22.31
N ASN A 217 -26.10 -14.70 22.35
CA ASN A 217 -26.87 -14.64 21.11
C ASN A 217 -26.76 -13.23 20.48
N SER A 218 -27.11 -13.12 19.20
CA SER A 218 -26.96 -11.88 18.45
C SER A 218 -27.71 -10.69 19.07
N ASP A 219 -28.93 -10.93 19.57
CA ASP A 219 -29.78 -9.86 20.11
C ASP A 219 -29.24 -9.32 21.45
N GLU A 220 -28.83 -10.22 22.35
CA GLU A 220 -28.16 -9.85 23.61
C GLU A 220 -26.84 -9.12 23.37
N ALA A 221 -26.05 -9.57 22.40
CA ALA A 221 -24.79 -8.93 22.04
C ALA A 221 -25.01 -7.52 21.48
N VAL A 222 -26.03 -7.31 20.64
CA VAL A 222 -26.42 -5.98 20.15
C VAL A 222 -26.86 -5.09 21.33
N GLU A 223 -27.71 -5.59 22.21
CA GLU A 223 -28.21 -4.81 23.36
C GLU A 223 -27.08 -4.40 24.31
N ASP A 224 -26.20 -5.33 24.67
CA ASP A 224 -25.01 -5.05 25.49
C ASP A 224 -24.09 -4.03 24.81
N PHE A 225 -23.86 -4.18 23.51
CA PHE A 225 -22.99 -3.27 22.77
C PHE A 225 -23.58 -1.85 22.69
N MET A 226 -24.90 -1.71 22.55
CA MET A 226 -25.57 -0.41 22.59
C MET A 226 -25.45 0.25 23.97
N LYS A 227 -25.60 -0.51 25.06
CA LYS A 227 -25.35 -0.01 26.43
C LYS A 227 -23.89 0.39 26.63
N ARG A 228 -22.96 -0.36 26.06
CA ARG A 228 -21.53 -0.03 26.05
C ARG A 228 -21.25 1.28 25.31
N ILE A 229 -21.90 1.57 24.17
CA ILE A 229 -21.75 2.85 23.46
C ILE A 229 -22.18 4.01 24.37
N LYS A 230 -23.34 3.89 25.03
CA LYS A 230 -23.86 4.89 25.97
C LYS A 230 -22.90 5.21 27.12
N CYS A 231 -22.10 4.24 27.59
CA CYS A 231 -21.06 4.50 28.60
C CYS A 231 -20.01 5.53 28.14
N TYR A 232 -19.72 5.62 26.85
CA TYR A 232 -18.74 6.56 26.30
C TYR A 232 -19.35 7.93 25.94
N GLU A 233 -20.62 7.97 25.53
CA GLU A 233 -21.30 9.19 25.08
C GLU A 233 -21.22 10.34 26.10
N ASN A 234 -21.47 10.04 27.38
CA ASN A 234 -21.48 11.05 28.45
C ASN A 234 -20.13 11.74 28.68
N SER A 235 -19.03 11.16 28.20
CA SER A 235 -17.67 11.68 28.39
C SER A 235 -16.98 12.03 27.07
N TYR A 236 -17.68 11.91 25.94
CA TYR A 236 -17.09 12.11 24.63
C TYR A 236 -16.88 13.59 24.33
N GLN A 237 -15.62 13.97 24.18
CA GLN A 237 -15.17 15.30 23.79
C GLN A 237 -14.53 15.20 22.40
N THR A 238 -15.31 15.54 21.37
CA THR A 238 -14.83 15.49 19.98
C THR A 238 -13.63 16.42 19.77
N LEU A 239 -12.85 16.20 18.70
CA LEU A 239 -11.84 17.18 18.28
C LEU A 239 -12.54 18.45 17.80
N ASP A 240 -12.07 19.59 18.32
CA ASP A 240 -12.66 20.91 18.15
C ASP A 240 -11.69 21.89 17.50
N GLU A 241 -12.17 22.67 16.53
CA GLU A 241 -11.34 23.57 15.72
C GLU A 241 -10.68 24.70 16.51
N VAL A 242 -11.27 25.09 17.65
CA VAL A 242 -10.77 26.19 18.48
C VAL A 242 -9.87 25.65 19.59
N LEU A 243 -10.35 24.63 20.29
CA LEU A 243 -9.71 24.08 21.48
C LEU A 243 -8.54 23.15 21.13
N ASP A 244 -8.64 22.42 20.03
CA ASP A 244 -7.64 21.49 19.53
C ASP A 244 -6.86 22.05 18.31
N ARG A 245 -6.88 23.39 18.11
CA ARG A 245 -6.32 24.09 16.94
C ARG A 245 -4.85 23.81 16.65
N GLU A 246 -4.08 23.47 17.69
CA GLU A 246 -2.64 23.20 17.57
C GLU A 246 -2.35 21.74 17.16
N LEU A 247 -3.35 20.85 17.23
CA LEU A 247 -3.19 19.43 16.94
C LEU A 247 -3.31 19.14 15.44
N SER A 248 -2.56 18.14 14.96
CA SER A 248 -2.69 17.62 13.60
C SER A 248 -3.73 16.51 13.55
N TYR A 249 -4.79 16.70 12.76
CA TYR A 249 -5.87 15.71 12.70
C TYR A 249 -6.67 15.73 11.41
N ILE A 250 -7.38 14.62 11.19
CA ILE A 250 -8.50 14.51 10.25
C ILE A 250 -9.73 14.00 11.01
N LYS A 251 -10.86 14.66 10.81
CA LYS A 251 -12.17 14.26 11.30
C LYS A 251 -13.02 13.84 10.10
N ILE A 252 -13.43 12.58 10.10
CA ILE A 252 -14.25 11.96 9.06
C ILE A 252 -15.67 11.86 9.62
N ILE A 253 -16.61 12.50 8.93
CA ILE A 253 -18.00 12.67 9.38
C ILE A 253 -18.92 11.91 8.43
N ASP A 254 -19.84 11.14 9.00
CA ASP A 254 -20.86 10.32 8.32
C ASP A 254 -20.28 9.57 7.12
N VAL A 255 -19.36 8.65 7.42
CA VAL A 255 -18.78 7.70 6.46
C VAL A 255 -18.07 8.39 5.28
N GLY A 256 -17.50 9.58 5.52
CA GLY A 256 -16.76 10.32 4.50
C GLY A 256 -17.60 11.28 3.68
N SER A 257 -18.83 11.60 4.10
CA SER A 257 -19.60 12.69 3.49
C SER A 257 -18.91 14.05 3.67
N ARG A 258 -18.21 14.24 4.79
CA ARG A 258 -17.47 15.46 5.11
C ARG A 258 -16.17 15.15 5.84
N TYR A 259 -15.15 15.94 5.52
CA TYR A 259 -13.84 15.87 6.13
C TYR A 259 -13.46 17.22 6.72
N LEU A 260 -12.87 17.21 7.92
CA LEU A 260 -12.20 18.37 8.49
C LEU A 260 -10.74 18.01 8.74
N VAL A 261 -9.83 18.76 8.12
CA VAL A 261 -8.39 18.50 8.19
C VAL A 261 -7.72 19.71 8.84
N ASN A 262 -6.94 19.48 9.89
CA ASN A 262 -6.19 20.53 10.59
C ASN A 262 -4.70 20.20 10.62
N ARG A 263 -3.87 21.21 10.31
CA ARG A 263 -2.40 21.21 10.47
C ARG A 263 -1.68 19.93 10.02
N VAL A 264 -1.74 19.61 8.73
CA VAL A 264 -0.92 18.54 8.14
C VAL A 264 0.56 18.94 8.16
N LEU A 265 1.40 18.17 8.86
CA LEU A 265 2.80 18.53 9.13
C LEU A 265 3.79 18.00 8.08
N ASP A 266 3.48 16.87 7.44
CA ASP A 266 4.41 16.22 6.52
C ASP A 266 3.72 15.40 5.43
N HIS A 267 4.54 14.83 4.54
CA HIS A 267 4.09 14.03 3.42
C HIS A 267 3.38 12.73 3.84
N VAL A 268 3.74 12.13 4.98
CA VAL A 268 3.10 10.91 5.47
C VAL A 268 1.66 11.24 5.90
N GLN A 269 1.48 12.30 6.68
CA GLN A 269 0.15 12.78 7.06
C GLN A 269 -0.68 13.20 5.84
N SER A 270 -0.08 13.88 4.87
CA SER A 270 -0.77 14.25 3.63
C SER A 270 -1.23 13.02 2.84
N ARG A 271 -0.42 11.96 2.77
CA ARG A 271 -0.81 10.70 2.11
C ARG A 271 -1.88 9.94 2.88
N ILE A 272 -1.85 9.99 4.22
CA ILE A 272 -2.90 9.42 5.06
C ILE A 272 -4.23 10.14 4.78
N VAL A 273 -4.25 11.48 4.78
CA VAL A 273 -5.44 12.27 4.44
C VAL A 273 -5.97 11.89 3.06
N TYR A 274 -5.10 11.87 2.05
CA TYR A 274 -5.47 11.51 0.69
C TYR A 274 -6.07 10.09 0.62
N TYR A 275 -5.47 9.11 1.28
CA TYR A 275 -6.00 7.75 1.34
C TYR A 275 -7.38 7.69 2.00
N LEU A 276 -7.54 8.33 3.16
CA LEU A 276 -8.79 8.33 3.92
C LEU A 276 -9.94 9.03 3.19
N MET A 277 -9.63 9.97 2.28
CA MET A 277 -10.61 10.64 1.43
C MET A 277 -11.06 9.80 0.23
N ASN A 278 -10.33 8.74 -0.13
CA ASN A 278 -10.65 7.89 -1.29
C ASN A 278 -11.24 6.54 -0.92
N ILE A 279 -11.22 6.15 0.36
CA ILE A 279 -11.82 4.89 0.81
C ILE A 279 -13.30 5.07 1.14
N HIS A 280 -14.09 4.03 0.90
CA HIS A 280 -15.48 3.92 1.35
C HIS A 280 -15.79 2.51 1.85
N ILE A 281 -16.84 2.39 2.68
CA ILE A 281 -17.26 1.12 3.29
C ILE A 281 -18.34 0.39 2.48
N THR A 282 -18.87 1.00 1.42
CA THR A 282 -19.92 0.41 0.59
C THR A 282 -19.48 -0.97 0.09
N PRO A 283 -20.31 -2.01 0.29
CA PRO A 283 -20.10 -3.34 -0.27
C PRO A 283 -19.82 -3.30 -1.77
N ARG A 284 -18.77 -3.99 -2.20
CA ARG A 284 -18.38 -4.03 -3.62
C ARG A 284 -17.55 -5.25 -3.99
N SER A 285 -17.43 -5.51 -5.29
CA SER A 285 -16.65 -6.61 -5.85
C SER A 285 -15.56 -6.11 -6.79
N ILE A 286 -14.32 -6.52 -6.52
CA ILE A 286 -13.19 -6.29 -7.43
C ILE A 286 -12.83 -7.60 -8.11
N TYR A 287 -12.87 -7.61 -9.43
CA TYR A 287 -12.53 -8.75 -10.28
C TYR A 287 -11.13 -8.54 -10.83
N LEU A 288 -10.23 -9.50 -10.61
CA LEU A 288 -8.86 -9.47 -11.11
C LEU A 288 -8.62 -10.68 -12.00
N CYS A 289 -8.16 -10.45 -13.23
CA CYS A 289 -7.68 -11.50 -14.10
C CYS A 289 -6.46 -11.03 -14.90
N ARG A 290 -5.74 -11.99 -15.47
CA ARG A 290 -4.72 -11.71 -16.48
C ARG A 290 -5.40 -11.59 -17.84
N HIS A 291 -4.68 -11.00 -18.81
CA HIS A 291 -5.01 -11.20 -20.21
C HIS A 291 -5.13 -12.69 -20.56
N GLY A 292 -5.89 -13.02 -21.60
CA GLY A 292 -5.85 -14.37 -22.17
C GLY A 292 -4.44 -14.75 -22.63
N GLU A 293 -4.13 -16.05 -22.68
CA GLU A 293 -2.85 -16.57 -23.20
C GLU A 293 -2.42 -15.86 -24.51
N SER A 294 -1.17 -15.40 -24.57
CA SER A 294 -0.59 -14.68 -25.71
C SER A 294 0.42 -15.51 -26.48
N GLU A 295 0.79 -15.06 -27.69
CA GLU A 295 1.80 -15.73 -28.51
C GLU A 295 3.18 -15.82 -27.82
N LEU A 296 3.58 -14.81 -27.04
CA LEU A 296 4.82 -14.88 -26.26
C LEU A 296 4.72 -15.86 -25.08
N ASN A 297 3.52 -16.07 -24.51
CA ASN A 297 3.34 -17.10 -23.48
C ASN A 297 3.55 -18.50 -24.04
N LEU A 298 3.04 -18.79 -25.24
CA LEU A 298 3.26 -20.07 -25.93
C LEU A 298 4.75 -20.34 -26.18
N LYS A 299 5.53 -19.28 -26.40
CA LYS A 299 6.98 -19.35 -26.61
C LYS A 299 7.80 -19.27 -25.31
N GLY A 300 7.17 -19.15 -24.14
CA GLY A 300 7.87 -19.00 -22.85
C GLY A 300 8.65 -17.69 -22.71
N ARG A 301 8.36 -16.66 -23.52
CA ARG A 301 9.07 -15.38 -23.52
C ARG A 301 8.40 -14.36 -22.60
N ILE A 302 9.20 -13.57 -21.88
CA ILE A 302 8.74 -12.51 -20.98
C ILE A 302 8.58 -11.17 -21.70
N GLY A 303 7.79 -10.25 -21.15
CA GLY A 303 7.64 -8.90 -21.69
C GLY A 303 6.93 -8.85 -23.04
N GLY A 304 7.35 -7.90 -23.89
CA GLY A 304 6.86 -7.66 -25.24
C GLY A 304 5.39 -7.22 -25.32
N ASP A 305 4.88 -7.07 -26.55
CA ASP A 305 3.50 -6.64 -26.81
C ASP A 305 2.75 -7.53 -27.82
N SER A 306 2.94 -8.85 -27.70
CA SER A 306 2.22 -9.80 -28.56
C SER A 306 0.72 -9.83 -28.28
N GLY A 307 -0.06 -10.19 -29.31
CA GLY A 307 -1.51 -10.42 -29.18
C GLY A 307 -1.88 -11.79 -28.58
N LEU A 308 -3.18 -12.01 -28.45
CA LEU A 308 -3.76 -13.26 -27.94
C LEU A 308 -3.55 -14.45 -28.87
N SER A 309 -3.26 -15.62 -28.28
CA SER A 309 -3.33 -16.91 -28.96
C SER A 309 -4.79 -17.31 -29.23
N SER A 310 -5.01 -18.41 -29.95
CA SER A 310 -6.36 -18.98 -30.15
C SER A 310 -7.06 -19.27 -28.82
N ARG A 311 -6.35 -19.89 -27.86
CA ARG A 311 -6.87 -20.16 -26.51
C ARG A 311 -7.11 -18.88 -25.71
N GLY A 312 -6.26 -17.86 -25.89
CA GLY A 312 -6.47 -16.55 -25.30
C GLY A 312 -7.77 -15.88 -25.75
N LYS A 313 -8.11 -16.00 -27.03
CA LYS A 313 -9.38 -15.51 -27.58
C LYS A 313 -10.59 -16.30 -27.07
N GLU A 314 -10.45 -17.61 -26.87
CA GLU A 314 -11.49 -18.43 -26.25
C GLU A 314 -11.75 -18.00 -24.80
N PHE A 315 -10.69 -17.81 -24.01
CA PHE A 315 -10.81 -17.25 -22.66
C PHE A 315 -11.53 -15.91 -22.63
N ALA A 316 -11.21 -14.99 -23.55
CA ALA A 316 -11.86 -13.69 -23.59
C ALA A 316 -13.38 -13.80 -23.85
N LYS A 317 -13.82 -14.77 -24.65
CA LYS A 317 -15.25 -15.08 -24.84
C LYS A 317 -15.88 -15.69 -23.59
N CYS A 318 -15.20 -16.61 -22.92
CA CYS A 318 -15.71 -17.20 -21.67
C CYS A 318 -15.77 -16.17 -20.53
N LEU A 319 -14.83 -15.22 -20.49
CA LEU A 319 -14.83 -14.11 -19.54
C LEU A 319 -16.04 -13.20 -19.75
N ARG A 320 -16.43 -12.95 -21.00
CA ARG A 320 -17.67 -12.22 -21.31
C ARG A 320 -18.88 -12.91 -20.68
N CYS A 321 -19.07 -14.21 -20.95
CA CYS A 321 -20.19 -14.96 -20.40
C CYS A 321 -20.18 -14.94 -18.86
N PHE A 322 -19.00 -15.11 -18.25
CA PHE A 322 -18.84 -15.04 -16.80
C PHE A 322 -19.34 -13.71 -16.23
N ILE A 323 -18.89 -12.60 -16.81
CA ILE A 323 -19.25 -11.25 -16.35
C ILE A 323 -20.74 -10.95 -16.58
N GLU A 324 -21.30 -11.37 -17.71
CA GLU A 324 -22.75 -11.26 -17.98
C GLU A 324 -23.57 -12.05 -16.94
N GLU A 325 -23.12 -13.26 -16.56
CA GLU A 325 -23.76 -14.09 -15.52
C GLU A 325 -23.70 -13.48 -14.12
N GLN A 326 -22.69 -12.65 -13.81
CA GLN A 326 -22.61 -11.97 -12.52
C GLN A 326 -23.68 -10.87 -12.36
N ASN A 327 -24.31 -10.42 -13.46
CA ASN A 327 -25.35 -9.39 -13.48
C ASN A 327 -24.98 -8.12 -12.67
N ILE A 328 -23.76 -7.60 -12.92
CA ILE A 328 -23.18 -6.48 -12.18
C ILE A 328 -23.63 -5.16 -12.80
N SER A 329 -24.28 -4.30 -12.02
CA SER A 329 -24.57 -2.92 -12.42
C SER A 329 -23.28 -2.08 -12.42
N ASP A 330 -23.15 -1.21 -13.43
CA ASP A 330 -22.10 -0.19 -13.53
C ASP A 330 -20.65 -0.72 -13.41
N LEU A 331 -20.39 -1.93 -13.93
CA LEU A 331 -19.05 -2.51 -13.95
C LEU A 331 -18.09 -1.65 -14.77
N LYS A 332 -17.01 -1.18 -14.13
CA LYS A 332 -15.89 -0.56 -14.83
C LYS A 332 -14.87 -1.61 -15.25
N VAL A 333 -14.33 -1.48 -16.46
CA VAL A 333 -13.29 -2.38 -16.98
C VAL A 333 -12.01 -1.60 -17.20
N TRP A 334 -10.92 -2.05 -16.61
CA TRP A 334 -9.60 -1.46 -16.76
C TRP A 334 -8.62 -2.44 -17.40
N THR A 335 -7.80 -1.93 -18.29
CA THR A 335 -6.75 -2.68 -18.98
C THR A 335 -5.42 -1.96 -18.88
N SER A 336 -4.34 -2.69 -19.15
CA SER A 336 -3.08 -2.06 -19.53
C SER A 336 -3.14 -1.49 -20.95
N GLN A 337 -2.10 -0.78 -21.39
CA GLN A 337 -1.95 -0.34 -22.78
C GLN A 337 -1.40 -1.44 -23.70
N MET A 338 -1.15 -2.65 -23.19
CA MET A 338 -0.62 -3.76 -23.98
C MET A 338 -1.73 -4.50 -24.73
N LYS A 339 -1.44 -4.87 -25.97
CA LYS A 339 -2.37 -5.46 -26.95
C LYS A 339 -3.18 -6.62 -26.39
N ARG A 340 -2.54 -7.53 -25.65
CA ARG A 340 -3.18 -8.71 -25.06
C ARG A 340 -4.27 -8.40 -24.03
N THR A 341 -4.11 -7.37 -23.19
CA THR A 341 -5.16 -6.97 -22.24
C THR A 341 -6.31 -6.27 -22.98
N ILE A 342 -5.97 -5.43 -23.96
CA ILE A 342 -6.93 -4.72 -24.80
C ILE A 342 -7.81 -5.71 -25.57
N GLN A 343 -7.22 -6.67 -26.28
CA GLN A 343 -7.96 -7.70 -27.03
C GLN A 343 -8.86 -8.57 -26.15
N THR A 344 -8.44 -8.80 -24.89
CA THR A 344 -9.27 -9.51 -23.91
C THR A 344 -10.51 -8.68 -23.56
N ALA A 345 -10.35 -7.38 -23.29
CA ALA A 345 -11.45 -6.47 -22.97
C ALA A 345 -12.38 -6.19 -24.17
N GLU A 346 -11.84 -6.08 -25.39
CA GLU A 346 -12.63 -5.89 -26.61
C GLU A 346 -13.69 -6.99 -26.81
N SER A 347 -13.38 -8.20 -26.36
CA SER A 347 -14.31 -9.35 -26.43
C SER A 347 -15.50 -9.24 -25.47
N LEU A 348 -15.45 -8.33 -24.49
CA LEU A 348 -16.54 -8.09 -23.54
C LEU A 348 -17.63 -7.18 -24.12
N HIS A 349 -17.33 -6.41 -25.16
CA HIS A 349 -18.23 -5.42 -25.77
C HIS A 349 -18.77 -4.35 -24.80
N VAL A 350 -17.98 -3.99 -23.80
CA VAL A 350 -18.26 -2.89 -22.87
C VAL A 350 -17.15 -1.84 -22.95
N PRO A 351 -17.42 -0.57 -22.57
CA PRO A 351 -16.39 0.44 -22.45
C PRO A 351 -15.29 -0.01 -21.47
N TYR A 352 -14.04 0.31 -21.80
CA TYR A 352 -12.90 0.05 -20.94
C TYR A 352 -11.92 1.22 -20.95
N GLU A 353 -11.17 1.38 -19.86
CA GLU A 353 -10.16 2.42 -19.70
C GLU A 353 -8.76 1.80 -19.69
N GLN A 354 -7.82 2.41 -20.42
CA GLN A 354 -6.45 1.94 -20.51
C GLN A 354 -5.54 2.71 -19.56
N TRP A 355 -4.85 1.99 -18.68
CA TRP A 355 -3.94 2.54 -17.69
C TRP A 355 -2.52 2.09 -18.00
N LYS A 356 -1.63 3.03 -18.36
CA LYS A 356 -0.20 2.71 -18.54
C LYS A 356 0.42 2.12 -17.26
N ALA A 357 -0.07 2.55 -16.10
CA ALA A 357 0.33 2.01 -14.80
C ALA A 357 0.00 0.52 -14.62
N LEU A 358 -0.88 -0.06 -15.45
CA LEU A 358 -1.18 -1.50 -15.47
C LEU A 358 -0.32 -2.30 -16.45
N ASN A 359 0.62 -1.69 -17.19
CA ASN A 359 1.55 -2.44 -18.06
C ASN A 359 2.39 -3.41 -17.23
N GLU A 360 2.75 -4.55 -17.84
CA GLU A 360 3.61 -5.55 -17.19
C GLU A 360 4.93 -4.93 -16.73
N ILE A 361 5.58 -5.57 -15.77
CA ILE A 361 6.93 -5.19 -15.32
C ILE A 361 7.88 -5.13 -16.53
N ASP A 362 8.61 -4.02 -16.65
CA ASP A 362 9.60 -3.83 -17.71
C ASP A 362 10.86 -4.65 -17.40
N ALA A 363 11.16 -5.67 -18.21
CA ALA A 363 12.35 -6.49 -18.07
C ALA A 363 13.61 -5.86 -18.70
N GLY A 364 13.51 -4.64 -19.23
CA GLY A 364 14.61 -3.86 -19.79
C GLY A 364 15.33 -4.62 -20.91
N VAL A 365 16.63 -4.87 -20.73
CA VAL A 365 17.43 -5.62 -21.72
C VAL A 365 17.01 -7.09 -21.88
N CYS A 366 16.19 -7.62 -20.97
CA CYS A 366 15.69 -9.00 -20.98
C CYS A 366 14.27 -9.13 -21.60
N GLU A 367 13.71 -8.05 -22.15
CA GLU A 367 12.45 -8.10 -22.87
C GLU A 367 12.49 -9.11 -24.03
N GLU A 368 11.36 -9.81 -24.23
CA GLU A 368 11.18 -10.85 -25.25
C GLU A 368 12.10 -12.07 -25.14
N MET A 369 12.85 -12.25 -24.05
CA MET A 369 13.69 -13.43 -23.81
C MET A 369 12.95 -14.54 -23.06
N MET A 370 13.37 -15.78 -23.25
CA MET A 370 13.04 -16.90 -22.37
C MET A 370 13.90 -16.87 -21.10
N TYR A 371 13.46 -17.50 -20.01
CA TYR A 371 14.25 -17.52 -18.77
C TYR A 371 15.59 -18.25 -18.95
N GLU A 372 15.62 -19.28 -19.79
CA GLU A 372 16.82 -20.03 -20.16
C GLU A 372 17.81 -19.12 -20.92
N GLU A 373 17.32 -18.32 -21.86
CA GLU A 373 18.14 -17.34 -22.59
C GLU A 373 18.73 -16.27 -21.64
N ILE A 374 17.97 -15.83 -20.64
CA ILE A 374 18.46 -14.90 -19.61
C ILE A 374 19.54 -15.55 -18.75
N GLN A 375 19.36 -16.82 -18.37
CA GLN A 375 20.34 -17.55 -17.58
C GLN A 375 21.66 -17.74 -18.35
N GLU A 376 21.60 -18.01 -19.65
CA GLU A 376 22.77 -18.18 -20.51
C GLU A 376 23.49 -16.84 -20.79
N HIS A 377 22.75 -15.78 -21.16
CA HIS A 377 23.33 -14.50 -21.55
C HIS A 377 23.67 -13.59 -20.35
N TYR A 378 22.91 -13.69 -19.26
CA TYR A 378 23.04 -12.84 -18.06
C TYR A 378 22.99 -13.66 -16.76
N PRO A 379 23.92 -14.63 -16.55
CA PRO A 379 23.88 -15.56 -15.42
C PRO A 379 23.92 -14.87 -14.05
N LEU A 380 24.66 -13.75 -13.93
CA LEU A 380 24.71 -12.97 -12.70
C LEU A 380 23.37 -12.30 -12.40
N GLU A 381 22.71 -11.72 -13.40
CA GLU A 381 21.41 -11.07 -13.24
C GLU A 381 20.33 -12.09 -12.88
N PHE A 382 20.36 -13.28 -13.50
CA PHE A 382 19.49 -14.39 -13.14
C PHE A 382 19.65 -14.79 -11.66
N ALA A 383 20.88 -14.97 -11.19
CA ALA A 383 21.16 -15.31 -9.79
C ALA A 383 20.77 -14.19 -8.81
N LEU A 384 21.05 -12.92 -9.13
CA LEU A 384 20.67 -11.76 -8.30
C LEU A 384 19.16 -11.64 -8.16
N ARG A 385 18.42 -11.91 -9.24
CA ARG A 385 16.96 -11.91 -9.22
C ARG A 385 16.38 -13.02 -8.35
N ASP A 386 16.98 -14.20 -8.36
CA ASP A 386 16.53 -15.29 -7.49
C ASP A 386 16.85 -15.02 -6.01
N GLN A 387 17.92 -14.29 -5.72
CA GLN A 387 18.32 -13.92 -4.36
C GLN A 387 17.35 -12.94 -3.68
N ASP A 388 16.98 -11.85 -4.34
CA ASP A 388 15.98 -10.88 -3.85
C ASP A 388 15.12 -10.38 -5.01
N LYS A 389 14.15 -11.21 -5.38
CA LYS A 389 13.24 -10.96 -6.51
C LYS A 389 12.41 -9.69 -6.36
N TYR A 390 12.13 -9.26 -5.14
CA TYR A 390 11.32 -8.07 -4.89
C TYR A 390 12.12 -6.79 -5.20
N ARG A 391 13.36 -6.71 -4.72
CA ARG A 391 14.21 -5.52 -4.87
C ARG A 391 15.09 -5.53 -6.11
N TYR A 392 15.31 -6.69 -6.71
CA TYR A 392 16.06 -6.81 -7.96
C TYR A 392 15.41 -5.96 -9.05
N ARG A 393 16.23 -5.11 -9.67
CA ARG A 393 15.85 -4.30 -10.84
C ARG A 393 16.55 -4.84 -12.08
N TYR A 394 15.77 -5.13 -13.12
CA TYR A 394 16.33 -5.46 -14.42
C TYR A 394 17.20 -4.32 -14.97
N PRO A 395 18.31 -4.60 -15.66
CA PRO A 395 19.09 -3.55 -16.30
C PRO A 395 18.23 -2.77 -17.30
N LYS A 396 18.11 -1.44 -17.09
CA LYS A 396 17.21 -0.54 -17.85
C LYS A 396 15.72 -0.91 -17.76
N GLY A 397 15.31 -1.68 -16.75
CA GLY A 397 13.93 -2.05 -16.50
C GLY A 397 13.50 -1.71 -15.07
N GLU A 398 12.51 -2.44 -14.58
CA GLU A 398 11.84 -2.23 -13.29
C GLU A 398 12.16 -3.35 -12.27
N SER A 399 11.93 -3.04 -10.99
CA SER A 399 11.76 -4.02 -9.91
C SER A 399 10.29 -4.11 -9.48
N TYR A 400 9.96 -5.07 -8.60
CA TYR A 400 8.64 -5.06 -7.95
C TYR A 400 8.45 -3.84 -7.02
N GLU A 401 9.53 -3.32 -6.44
CA GLU A 401 9.52 -2.06 -5.66
C GLU A 401 9.10 -0.87 -6.55
N ASP A 402 9.57 -0.81 -7.80
CA ASP A 402 9.13 0.20 -8.78
C ASP A 402 7.66 0.02 -9.17
N LEU A 403 7.26 -1.23 -9.37
CA LEU A 403 5.90 -1.57 -9.76
C LEU A 403 4.87 -1.17 -8.69
N VAL A 404 5.18 -1.35 -7.42
CA VAL A 404 4.35 -0.89 -6.29
C VAL A 404 4.16 0.63 -6.33
N GLN A 405 5.23 1.40 -6.52
CA GLN A 405 5.13 2.87 -6.62
C GLN A 405 4.29 3.29 -7.83
N ARG A 406 4.46 2.62 -8.97
CA ARG A 406 3.68 2.87 -10.20
C ARG A 406 2.19 2.51 -10.04
N LEU A 407 1.87 1.51 -9.22
CA LEU A 407 0.50 1.04 -8.99
C LEU A 407 -0.23 1.80 -7.87
N GLU A 408 0.44 2.65 -7.10
CA GLU A 408 -0.21 3.44 -6.03
C GLU A 408 -1.45 4.20 -6.53
N PRO A 409 -1.43 4.93 -7.66
CA PRO A 409 -2.63 5.59 -8.20
C PRO A 409 -3.75 4.63 -8.58
N VAL A 410 -3.42 3.42 -9.04
CA VAL A 410 -4.42 2.38 -9.37
C VAL A 410 -5.10 1.88 -8.09
N ILE A 411 -4.34 1.65 -7.02
CA ILE A 411 -4.89 1.26 -5.72
C ILE A 411 -5.81 2.35 -5.17
N MET A 412 -5.44 3.62 -5.28
CA MET A 412 -6.29 4.73 -4.84
C MET A 412 -7.62 4.75 -5.58
N GLU A 413 -7.59 4.56 -6.90
CA GLU A 413 -8.81 4.53 -7.69
C GLU A 413 -9.64 3.26 -7.40
N LEU A 414 -9.02 2.09 -7.20
CA LEU A 414 -9.74 0.87 -6.77
C LEU A 414 -10.41 1.02 -5.40
N GLU A 415 -9.81 1.79 -4.50
CA GLU A 415 -10.40 2.07 -3.20
C GLU A 415 -11.61 3.01 -3.29
N ARG A 416 -11.68 3.84 -4.34
CA ARG A 416 -12.73 4.82 -4.62
C ARG A 416 -13.90 4.25 -5.43
N GLN A 417 -13.63 3.27 -6.28
CA GLN A 417 -14.63 2.64 -7.14
C GLN A 417 -15.42 1.55 -6.42
N GLU A 418 -16.62 1.27 -6.92
CA GLU A 418 -17.42 0.11 -6.55
C GLU A 418 -16.98 -1.14 -7.33
N ASN A 419 -17.74 -1.54 -8.35
CA ASN A 419 -17.46 -2.78 -9.08
C ASN A 419 -16.46 -2.53 -10.22
N VAL A 420 -15.30 -3.19 -10.15
CA VAL A 420 -14.23 -3.03 -11.15
C VAL A 420 -13.67 -4.37 -11.58
N LEU A 421 -13.53 -4.57 -12.89
CA LEU A 421 -12.74 -5.64 -13.50
C LEU A 421 -11.41 -5.09 -13.99
N VAL A 422 -10.30 -5.62 -13.46
CA VAL A 422 -8.94 -5.28 -13.89
C VAL A 422 -8.34 -6.45 -14.66
N ILE A 423 -8.08 -6.22 -15.95
CA ILE A 423 -7.41 -7.16 -16.85
C ILE A 423 -5.95 -6.73 -17.01
N CYS A 424 -5.04 -7.45 -16.36
CA CYS A 424 -3.63 -7.06 -16.25
C CYS A 424 -2.68 -8.21 -16.57
N HIS A 425 -1.51 -8.23 -15.91
CA HIS A 425 -0.41 -9.15 -16.18
C HIS A 425 0.09 -9.82 -14.90
N GLN A 426 1.06 -10.71 -15.00
CA GLN A 426 1.44 -11.57 -13.89
C GLN A 426 2.12 -10.80 -12.75
N ALA A 427 3.08 -9.91 -13.04
CA ALA A 427 3.75 -9.16 -11.99
C ALA A 427 2.83 -8.07 -11.40
N VAL A 428 2.08 -7.38 -12.26
CA VAL A 428 1.07 -6.38 -11.84
C VAL A 428 0.04 -6.99 -10.90
N MET A 429 -0.53 -8.14 -11.29
CA MET A 429 -1.51 -8.85 -10.49
C MET A 429 -0.94 -9.23 -9.11
N ARG A 430 0.30 -9.72 -9.03
CA ARG A 430 0.95 -10.04 -7.75
C ARG A 430 0.98 -8.83 -6.82
N CYS A 431 1.31 -7.64 -7.32
CA CYS A 431 1.32 -6.42 -6.53
C CYS A 431 -0.08 -6.02 -6.03
N LEU A 432 -1.09 -6.08 -6.90
CA LEU A 432 -2.48 -5.80 -6.53
C LEU A 432 -2.99 -6.79 -5.46
N LEU A 433 -2.69 -8.09 -5.64
CA LEU A 433 -3.04 -9.12 -4.66
C LEU A 433 -2.33 -8.93 -3.33
N ALA A 434 -1.05 -8.56 -3.34
CA ALA A 434 -0.31 -8.28 -2.12
C ALA A 434 -0.97 -7.16 -1.31
N TYR A 435 -1.48 -6.12 -1.96
CA TYR A 435 -2.25 -5.06 -1.32
C TYR A 435 -3.55 -5.59 -0.69
N PHE A 436 -4.41 -6.26 -1.47
CA PHE A 436 -5.71 -6.66 -0.95
C PHE A 436 -5.62 -7.75 0.12
N LEU A 437 -4.68 -8.69 -0.02
CA LEU A 437 -4.53 -9.85 0.86
C LEU A 437 -3.61 -9.61 2.06
N ASP A 438 -3.15 -8.38 2.28
CA ASP A 438 -2.25 -7.98 3.36
C ASP A 438 -1.03 -8.91 3.46
N LYS A 439 -0.39 -9.16 2.31
CA LYS A 439 0.81 -10.00 2.25
C LYS A 439 2.04 -9.12 2.32
N SER A 440 3.02 -9.58 3.09
CA SER A 440 4.37 -9.03 3.01
C SER A 440 4.91 -9.20 1.58
N ALA A 441 6.04 -8.56 1.27
CA ALA A 441 6.67 -8.53 -0.06
C ALA A 441 6.99 -9.91 -0.70
N GLY A 442 6.55 -11.04 -0.12
CA GLY A 442 6.62 -12.37 -0.68
C GLY A 442 5.72 -12.55 -1.92
N LEU A 443 6.36 -12.80 -3.06
CA LEU A 443 5.76 -12.89 -4.40
C LEU A 443 5.09 -14.25 -4.71
N HIS A 444 4.65 -14.98 -3.69
CA HIS A 444 4.26 -16.40 -3.81
C HIS A 444 2.84 -16.64 -4.34
N HIS A 445 1.99 -15.60 -4.43
CA HIS A 445 0.60 -15.74 -4.85
C HIS A 445 0.43 -15.14 -6.25
N SER A 446 0.21 -15.98 -7.26
CA SER A 446 -0.27 -15.54 -8.57
C SER A 446 -1.45 -16.41 -8.97
N LEU A 447 -2.44 -15.79 -9.61
CA LEU A 447 -3.40 -16.55 -10.40
C LEU A 447 -2.74 -17.08 -11.66
N GLU A 448 -3.18 -18.26 -12.07
CA GLU A 448 -2.78 -18.85 -13.33
C GLU A 448 -3.43 -18.12 -14.51
N LEU A 449 -2.99 -18.44 -15.73
CA LEU A 449 -3.71 -17.98 -16.91
C LEU A 449 -5.12 -18.58 -16.90
N HIS A 450 -6.08 -17.81 -17.39
CA HIS A 450 -7.49 -18.20 -17.51
C HIS A 450 -8.26 -18.37 -16.18
N GLU A 451 -7.80 -17.70 -15.12
CA GLU A 451 -8.52 -17.57 -13.85
C GLU A 451 -9.03 -16.15 -13.61
N VAL A 452 -10.15 -16.06 -12.89
CA VAL A 452 -10.73 -14.80 -12.39
C VAL A 452 -10.80 -14.90 -10.87
N LEU A 453 -10.14 -13.96 -10.19
CA LEU A 453 -10.32 -13.77 -8.75
C LEU A 453 -11.38 -12.71 -8.52
N VAL A 454 -12.38 -13.06 -7.71
CA VAL A 454 -13.35 -12.11 -7.17
C VAL A 454 -12.99 -11.82 -5.73
N ILE A 455 -12.75 -10.54 -5.44
CA ILE A 455 -12.51 -10.02 -4.10
C ILE A 455 -13.77 -9.26 -3.69
N TYR A 456 -14.52 -9.83 -2.75
CA TYR A 456 -15.64 -9.14 -2.15
C TYR A 456 -15.19 -8.35 -0.93
N MET A 457 -15.42 -7.04 -1.00
CA MET A 457 -15.04 -6.08 0.03
C MET A 457 -16.30 -5.73 0.85
N PHE A 458 -16.37 -6.24 2.08
CA PHE A 458 -17.46 -5.94 3.02
C PHE A 458 -16.85 -5.55 4.37
N SER A 459 -17.03 -4.30 4.84
CA SER A 459 -16.79 -3.84 6.23
C SER A 459 -15.72 -4.59 7.07
N GLY A 460 -14.51 -4.76 6.50
CA GLY A 460 -13.34 -5.31 7.20
C GLY A 460 -13.12 -6.80 7.02
N PHE A 461 -14.01 -7.49 6.31
CA PHE A 461 -13.84 -8.85 5.83
C PHE A 461 -13.56 -8.84 4.33
N LEU A 462 -12.59 -9.67 3.96
CA LEU A 462 -12.26 -9.94 2.58
C LEU A 462 -12.64 -11.38 2.30
N LYS A 463 -13.68 -11.57 1.49
CA LYS A 463 -14.00 -12.89 0.93
C LYS A 463 -13.40 -12.97 -0.45
N ARG A 464 -12.78 -14.11 -0.75
CA ARG A 464 -12.23 -14.38 -2.07
C ARG A 464 -12.94 -15.56 -2.69
N THR A 465 -13.03 -15.54 -4.01
CA THR A 465 -13.47 -16.67 -4.81
C THR A 465 -12.59 -16.71 -6.05
N VAL A 466 -11.93 -17.83 -6.29
CA VAL A 466 -11.16 -18.07 -7.52
C VAL A 466 -12.01 -18.91 -8.45
N CYS A 467 -12.30 -18.38 -9.64
CA CYS A 467 -13.01 -19.08 -10.68
C CYS A 467 -12.04 -19.43 -11.81
N THR A 468 -11.88 -20.73 -12.09
CA THR A 468 -10.94 -21.25 -13.10
C THR A 468 -11.72 -21.74 -14.31
N MET A 469 -11.30 -21.35 -15.52
CA MET A 469 -11.88 -21.83 -16.77
C MET A 469 -11.40 -23.27 -17.04
N GLN A 470 -12.32 -24.21 -17.28
CA GLN A 470 -11.93 -25.58 -17.56
C GLN A 470 -11.56 -25.80 -19.04
N PRO A 471 -10.40 -26.41 -19.35
CA PRO A 471 -10.01 -26.76 -20.70
C PRO A 471 -10.73 -28.05 -21.13
N GLN A 472 -12.01 -27.97 -21.49
CA GLN A 472 -12.75 -28.84 -22.44
C GLN A 472 -14.26 -28.74 -22.18
N MET A 473 -15.02 -28.67 -23.28
CA MET A 473 -16.49 -28.64 -23.30
C MET A 473 -17.11 -29.88 -22.66
N LEU A 474 -17.44 -29.81 -21.38
CA LEU A 474 -18.41 -30.70 -20.73
C LEU A 474 -19.38 -29.82 -19.91
N HIS A 475 -20.51 -29.50 -20.55
CA HIS A 475 -21.70 -28.83 -20.02
C HIS A 475 -21.64 -27.30 -19.80
N ASN A 476 -22.86 -26.71 -19.78
CA ASN A 476 -23.23 -25.28 -19.82
C ASN A 476 -22.63 -24.35 -18.74
N ARG A 477 -21.54 -24.72 -18.06
CA ARG A 477 -20.83 -23.88 -17.07
C ARG A 477 -19.31 -24.05 -17.20
N PRO A 478 -18.62 -23.17 -17.93
CA PRO A 478 -17.17 -23.29 -18.18
C PRO A 478 -16.29 -22.94 -16.97
N TRP A 479 -16.87 -22.58 -15.83
CA TRP A 479 -16.18 -22.07 -14.65
C TRP A 479 -16.38 -22.96 -13.42
N VAL A 480 -15.29 -23.26 -12.73
CA VAL A 480 -15.30 -23.86 -11.39
C VAL A 480 -14.81 -22.82 -10.39
N CYS A 481 -15.63 -22.49 -9.40
CA CYS A 481 -15.32 -21.49 -8.39
C CYS A 481 -15.02 -22.13 -7.03
N LEU A 482 -13.88 -21.78 -6.45
CA LEU A 482 -13.41 -22.20 -5.12
C LEU A 482 -13.38 -20.99 -4.18
N ASN A 483 -13.93 -21.13 -2.97
CA ASN A 483 -13.97 -20.09 -1.94
C ASN A 483 -12.74 -20.13 -1.02
#